data_AF-A0A5P0WUC7-F1
#
_entry.id   AF-A0A5P0WUC7-F1
#
_cell.length_a   1.000
_cell.length_b   1.000
_cell.length_c   1.000
_cell.angle_alpha   90.00
_cell.angle_beta   90.00
_cell.angle_gamma   90.00
#
_symmetry.space_group_name_H-M   'P 1'
#
loop_
_entity.id
_entity.type
_entity.pdbx_description
1 polymer ?
#
loop_
_entity_poly.entity_id
_entity_poly.type
_entity_poly.pdbx_seq_one_letter_code
_entity_poly.pdbx_strand_id
1 'polypeptide(L)'
;MRKILLFLIVIMVTLTVGAQKILEGTKPSLKGVNKIRLKIDFSETKIDNKTVADWLEYRQASQPKYNAKNELENELKPVVQEKVIKSLNNKLSKKGAFVTLNSNAKYTLLVKPVSVSMKGDNTNDCYILDEFGNILVKFHISGSGGHWGTMSNLWGDGYEDSAKSIASFVVKCFE
;
A
#
# COMPACT_ATOMS: atom_id res chain seq x y z
N MET A 1 -58.57 9.23 6.72
CA MET A 1 -57.74 8.23 6.02
C MET A 1 -56.38 8.84 5.70
N ARG A 2 -55.46 8.76 6.65
CA ARG A 2 -54.06 9.17 6.54
C ARG A 2 -53.35 8.40 7.64
N LYS A 3 -52.56 7.39 7.26
CA LYS A 3 -51.45 6.76 7.99
C LYS A 3 -51.24 5.37 7.38
N ILE A 4 -49.96 5.01 7.26
CA ILE A 4 -49.43 3.73 6.78
C ILE A 4 -49.21 3.68 5.26
N LEU A 5 -48.15 4.33 4.80
CA LEU A 5 -47.26 3.75 3.80
C LEU A 5 -45.85 4.30 4.02
N LEU A 6 -44.85 3.45 3.80
CA LEU A 6 -43.40 3.68 3.89
C LEU A 6 -42.73 3.31 5.23
N PHE A 7 -42.61 2.01 5.46
CA PHE A 7 -41.44 1.44 6.15
C PHE A 7 -40.79 0.42 5.21
N LEU A 8 -39.90 0.90 4.34
CA LEU A 8 -38.96 0.07 3.55
C LEU A 8 -37.90 1.00 2.95
N ILE A 9 -37.11 1.63 3.81
CA ILE A 9 -35.80 2.16 3.41
C ILE A 9 -34.76 1.21 3.97
N VAL A 10 -34.46 0.24 3.11
CA VAL A 10 -33.15 -0.36 2.85
C VAL A 10 -32.02 0.27 3.68
N ILE A 11 -31.63 -0.40 4.76
CA ILE A 11 -30.28 -0.27 5.31
C ILE A 11 -29.49 -1.44 4.72
N MET A 12 -29.04 -1.27 3.48
CA MET A 12 -27.90 -2.02 2.97
C MET A 12 -26.66 -1.31 3.51
N VAL A 13 -26.27 -1.61 4.75
CA VAL A 13 -24.88 -1.35 5.17
C VAL A 13 -24.04 -2.32 4.36
N THR A 14 -23.61 -1.88 3.17
CA THR A 14 -22.53 -2.56 2.47
C THR A 14 -21.29 -2.37 3.32
N LEU A 15 -20.90 -3.44 4.01
CA LEU A 15 -19.53 -3.67 4.45
C LEU A 15 -18.63 -3.57 3.22
N THR A 16 -18.15 -2.37 2.88
CA THR A 16 -17.05 -2.22 1.92
C THR A 16 -15.76 -2.59 2.64
N VAL A 17 -15.61 -3.89 2.90
CA VAL A 17 -14.33 -4.48 3.28
C VAL A 17 -13.42 -4.35 2.06
N GLY A 18 -12.49 -3.39 2.11
CA GLY A 18 -11.26 -3.33 1.32
C GLY A 18 -11.33 -3.83 -0.14
N ALA A 19 -12.31 -3.36 -0.91
CA ALA A 19 -12.41 -3.75 -2.31
C ALA A 19 -11.28 -3.09 -3.10
N GLN A 20 -10.31 -3.90 -3.53
CA GLN A 20 -9.32 -3.49 -4.50
C GLN A 20 -10.02 -2.90 -5.73
N LYS A 21 -9.70 -1.65 -6.08
CA LYS A 21 -10.35 -0.92 -7.18
C LYS A 21 -9.34 -0.61 -8.27
N ILE A 22 -9.59 -1.08 -9.49
CA ILE A 22 -8.83 -0.62 -10.67
C ILE A 22 -9.28 0.82 -10.96
N LEU A 23 -8.32 1.72 -11.10
CA LEU A 23 -8.53 3.14 -11.34
C LEU A 23 -8.23 3.53 -12.79
N GLU A 24 -7.29 2.85 -13.44
CA GLU A 24 -6.83 3.15 -14.81
C GLU A 24 -6.22 1.91 -15.45
N GLY A 25 -6.32 1.80 -16.78
CA GLY A 25 -5.70 0.74 -17.57
C GLY A 25 -6.37 -0.62 -17.43
N THR A 26 -5.67 -1.65 -17.91
CA THR A 26 -6.14 -3.04 -17.87
C THR A 26 -5.06 -3.95 -17.31
N LYS A 27 -5.47 -5.03 -16.64
CA LYS A 27 -4.54 -6.04 -16.11
C LYS A 27 -3.54 -6.48 -17.19
N PRO A 28 -2.23 -6.17 -17.06
CA PRO A 28 -1.24 -6.57 -18.05
C PRO A 28 -0.99 -8.09 -17.98
N SER A 29 -0.50 -8.68 -19.07
CA SER A 29 0.05 -10.03 -19.03
C SER A 29 1.53 -9.97 -18.65
N LEU A 30 1.87 -10.62 -17.54
CA LEU A 30 3.24 -10.77 -17.02
C LEU A 30 3.75 -12.21 -17.23
N LYS A 31 3.15 -12.99 -18.12
CA LYS A 31 3.55 -14.36 -18.39
C LYS A 31 5.03 -14.42 -18.82
N GLY A 32 5.81 -15.29 -18.17
CA GLY A 32 7.25 -15.43 -18.42
C GLY A 32 8.15 -14.36 -17.77
N VAL A 33 7.58 -13.37 -17.07
CA VAL A 33 8.36 -12.40 -16.30
C VAL A 33 8.84 -13.05 -15.00
N ASN A 34 10.14 -13.09 -14.76
CA ASN A 34 10.69 -13.66 -13.51
C ASN A 34 11.07 -12.58 -12.48
N LYS A 35 11.17 -11.31 -12.90
CA LYS A 35 11.66 -10.22 -12.07
C LYS A 35 10.89 -8.95 -12.34
N ILE A 36 10.42 -8.32 -11.25
CA ILE A 36 9.72 -7.03 -11.28
C ILE A 36 10.48 -6.08 -10.36
N ARG A 37 10.73 -4.84 -10.80
CA ARG A 37 11.31 -3.82 -9.92
C ARG A 37 10.24 -3.33 -8.95
N LEU A 38 10.55 -3.26 -7.66
CA LEU A 38 9.70 -2.60 -6.67
C LEU A 38 10.22 -1.19 -6.44
N LYS A 39 9.31 -0.21 -6.45
CA LYS A 39 9.56 1.14 -5.96
C LYS A 39 8.47 1.50 -4.95
N ILE A 40 8.85 1.93 -3.76
CA ILE A 40 7.93 2.51 -2.78
C ILE A 40 8.24 4.00 -2.68
N ASP A 41 7.25 4.85 -2.93
CA ASP A 41 7.45 6.29 -3.06
C ASP A 41 6.57 7.05 -2.06
N PHE A 42 7.21 7.53 -0.99
CA PHE A 42 6.56 8.26 0.10
C PHE A 42 6.46 9.77 -0.13
N SER A 43 6.89 10.29 -1.28
CA SER A 43 7.03 11.74 -1.52
C SER A 43 5.75 12.54 -1.33
N GLU A 44 4.60 11.94 -1.64
CA GLU A 44 3.27 12.58 -1.54
C GLU A 44 2.43 12.02 -0.38
N THR A 45 3.01 11.19 0.49
CA THR A 45 2.28 10.51 1.56
C THR A 45 1.83 11.49 2.64
N LYS A 46 0.59 11.31 3.11
CA LYS A 46 0.12 11.94 4.35
C LYS A 46 0.30 11.01 5.54
N ILE A 47 1.01 11.46 6.57
CA ILE A 47 1.17 10.72 7.83
C ILE A 47 0.24 11.33 8.86
N ASP A 48 -0.74 10.56 9.32
CA ASP A 48 -1.78 11.00 10.27
C ASP A 48 -2.47 12.31 9.80
N ASN A 49 -2.87 12.32 8.53
CA ASN A 49 -3.46 13.45 7.81
C ASN A 49 -2.57 14.71 7.67
N LYS A 50 -1.29 14.63 8.00
CA LYS A 50 -0.29 15.70 7.83
C LYS A 50 0.58 15.43 6.61
N THR A 51 1.13 16.46 5.98
CA THR A 51 2.23 16.25 5.03
C THR A 51 3.44 15.67 5.76
N VAL A 52 4.40 15.09 5.04
CA VAL A 52 5.64 14.60 5.66
C VAL A 52 6.35 15.71 6.43
N ALA A 53 6.41 16.93 5.89
CA ALA A 53 7.02 18.09 6.54
C ALA A 53 6.30 18.43 7.86
N ASP A 54 4.98 18.61 7.81
CA ASP A 54 4.17 18.96 8.99
C ASP A 54 4.22 17.85 10.05
N TRP A 55 4.25 16.59 9.62
CA TRP A 55 4.38 15.45 10.53
C TRP A 55 5.73 15.44 11.25
N LEU A 56 6.82 15.73 10.54
CA LEU A 56 8.15 15.79 11.13
C LEU A 56 8.23 16.89 12.19
N GLU A 57 7.68 18.09 11.91
CA GLU A 57 7.61 19.18 12.88
C GLU A 57 6.79 18.79 14.12
N TYR A 58 5.59 18.26 13.89
CA TYR A 58 4.72 17.79 14.97
C TYR A 58 5.40 16.70 15.81
N ARG A 59 6.01 15.70 15.16
CA ARG A 59 6.65 14.56 15.81
C ARG A 59 7.85 15.00 16.64
N GLN A 60 8.67 15.91 16.10
CA GLN A 60 9.82 16.45 16.79
C GLN A 60 9.41 17.30 18.00
N ALA A 61 8.37 18.14 17.87
CA ALA A 61 7.85 18.93 18.97
C ALA A 61 7.22 18.06 20.08
N SER A 62 6.50 17.01 19.68
CA SER A 62 5.83 16.11 20.63
C SER A 62 6.82 15.16 21.34
N GLN A 63 7.93 14.82 20.68
CA GLN A 63 8.97 13.94 21.22
C GLN A 63 10.38 14.52 21.04
N PRO A 64 10.73 15.61 21.76
CA PRO A 64 11.98 16.36 21.52
C PRO A 64 13.27 15.56 21.70
N LYS A 65 13.22 14.46 22.46
CA LYS A 65 14.38 13.57 22.70
C LYS A 65 14.68 12.63 21.53
N TYR A 66 13.76 12.49 20.58
CA TYR A 66 13.89 11.62 19.42
C TYR A 66 14.16 12.45 18.17
N ASN A 67 14.82 11.86 17.17
CA ASN A 67 15.01 12.49 15.87
C ASN A 67 13.93 11.97 14.91
N ALA A 68 12.89 12.78 14.69
CA ALA A 68 11.73 12.39 13.88
C ALA A 68 12.12 12.01 12.43
N LYS A 69 13.14 12.67 11.87
CA LYS A 69 13.65 12.36 10.53
C LYS A 69 14.36 11.02 10.51
N ASN A 70 15.17 10.73 11.53
CA ASN A 70 15.82 9.42 11.68
C ASN A 70 14.78 8.31 11.84
N GLU A 71 13.76 8.52 12.69
CA GLU A 71 12.66 7.58 12.87
C GLU A 71 12.00 7.27 11.53
N LEU A 72 11.62 8.30 10.75
CA LEU A 72 10.98 8.09 9.46
C LEU A 72 11.87 7.34 8.46
N GLU A 73 13.11 7.80 8.26
CA GLU A 73 13.98 7.30 7.19
C GLU A 73 14.67 5.98 7.53
N ASN A 74 15.03 5.76 8.79
CA ASN A 74 15.88 4.64 9.21
C ASN A 74 15.15 3.60 10.07
N GLU A 75 13.93 3.89 10.54
CA GLU A 75 13.16 2.94 11.36
C GLU A 75 11.83 2.57 10.69
N LEU A 76 11.03 3.56 10.26
CA LEU A 76 9.71 3.30 9.68
C LEU A 76 9.77 2.79 8.24
N LYS A 77 10.35 3.57 7.31
CA LYS A 77 10.42 3.20 5.89
C LYS A 77 11.15 1.87 5.65
N PRO A 78 12.27 1.55 6.34
CA PRO A 78 12.96 0.27 6.13
C PRO A 78 12.11 -0.94 6.53
N VAL A 79 11.38 -0.86 7.65
CA VAL A 79 10.47 -1.93 8.09
C VAL A 79 9.33 -2.13 7.09
N VAL A 80 8.75 -1.03 6.58
CA VAL A 80 7.75 -1.11 5.51
C VAL A 80 8.32 -1.81 4.28
N GLN A 81 9.50 -1.41 3.82
CA GLN A 81 10.14 -2.00 2.66
C GLN A 81 10.38 -3.51 2.83
N GLU A 82 10.93 -3.92 3.98
CA GLU A 82 11.17 -5.33 4.29
C GLU A 82 9.87 -6.15 4.23
N LYS A 83 8.83 -5.67 4.92
CA LYS A 83 7.53 -6.34 5.01
C LYS A 83 6.84 -6.45 3.66
N VAL A 84 6.88 -5.39 2.85
CA VAL A 84 6.32 -5.38 1.49
C VAL A 84 7.05 -6.38 0.59
N ILE A 85 8.39 -6.37 0.57
CA ILE A 85 9.18 -7.31 -0.24
C ILE A 85 8.88 -8.76 0.14
N LYS A 86 8.92 -9.06 1.45
CA LYS A 86 8.65 -10.41 1.98
C LYS A 86 7.26 -10.89 1.56
N SER A 87 6.23 -10.07 1.76
CA SER A 87 4.84 -10.43 1.45
C SER A 87 4.58 -10.62 -0.05
N LEU A 88 5.15 -9.76 -0.90
CA LEU A 88 5.08 -9.90 -2.35
C LEU A 88 5.76 -11.21 -2.79
N ASN A 89 7.00 -11.43 -2.36
CA ASN A 89 7.78 -12.60 -2.78
C ASN A 89 7.22 -13.93 -2.27
N ASN A 90 6.56 -13.95 -1.10
CA ASN A 90 5.85 -15.13 -0.60
C ASN A 90 4.77 -15.66 -1.56
N LYS A 91 4.14 -14.79 -2.36
CA LYS A 91 3.14 -15.22 -3.36
C LYS A 91 3.73 -15.32 -4.76
N LEU A 92 4.56 -14.37 -5.18
CA LEU A 92 5.10 -14.32 -6.54
C LEU A 92 6.04 -15.48 -6.84
N SER A 93 6.80 -15.96 -5.84
CA SER A 93 7.69 -17.13 -6.00
C SER A 93 6.95 -18.37 -6.48
N LYS A 94 5.66 -18.53 -6.12
CA LYS A 94 4.79 -19.63 -6.57
C LYS A 94 4.48 -19.56 -8.07
N LYS A 95 4.72 -18.42 -8.72
CA LYS A 95 4.62 -18.18 -10.16
C LYS A 95 6.00 -18.10 -10.84
N GLY A 96 7.08 -18.43 -10.13
CA GLY A 96 8.45 -18.31 -10.66
C GLY A 96 8.93 -16.87 -10.80
N ALA A 97 8.31 -15.92 -10.09
CA ALA A 97 8.62 -14.50 -10.16
C ALA A 97 8.99 -13.92 -8.79
N PHE A 98 9.68 -12.78 -8.77
CA PHE A 98 9.98 -12.03 -7.54
C PHE A 98 10.07 -10.53 -7.79
N VAL A 99 9.88 -9.74 -6.74
CA VAL A 99 10.22 -8.32 -6.71
C VAL A 99 11.62 -8.07 -6.17
N THR A 100 12.28 -7.05 -6.70
CA THR A 100 13.59 -6.57 -6.25
C THR A 100 13.67 -5.05 -6.29
N LEU A 101 14.50 -4.45 -5.44
CA LEU A 101 14.78 -3.02 -5.50
C LEU A 101 15.77 -2.65 -6.62
N ASN A 102 16.42 -3.66 -7.22
CA ASN A 102 17.37 -3.46 -8.31
C ASN A 102 16.68 -2.91 -9.56
N SER A 103 17.39 -2.06 -10.32
CA SER A 103 16.84 -1.34 -11.47
C SER A 103 16.68 -2.18 -12.75
N ASN A 104 17.30 -3.35 -12.84
CA ASN A 104 17.28 -4.17 -14.05
C ASN A 104 16.07 -5.13 -14.08
N ALA A 105 14.90 -4.59 -14.37
CA ALA A 105 13.67 -5.34 -14.63
C ALA A 105 12.81 -4.62 -15.68
N LYS A 106 12.14 -5.40 -16.54
CA LYS A 106 11.26 -4.87 -17.60
C LYS A 106 10.06 -4.10 -17.06
N TYR A 107 9.51 -4.54 -15.93
CA TYR A 107 8.32 -3.93 -15.33
C TYR A 107 8.65 -3.38 -13.94
N THR A 108 7.98 -2.30 -13.57
CA THR A 108 8.05 -1.72 -12.23
C THR A 108 6.70 -1.80 -11.54
N LEU A 109 6.66 -2.41 -10.36
CA LEU A 109 5.58 -2.25 -9.40
C LEU A 109 5.89 -1.02 -8.53
N LEU A 110 5.17 0.07 -8.78
CA LEU A 110 5.27 1.30 -7.98
C LEU A 110 4.13 1.30 -6.94
N VAL A 111 4.49 1.44 -5.67
CA VAL A 111 3.56 1.63 -4.55
C VAL A 111 3.74 3.06 -4.05
N LYS A 112 2.72 3.90 -4.22
CA LYS A 112 2.67 5.26 -3.68
C LYS A 112 1.68 5.28 -2.51
N PRO A 113 2.13 5.29 -1.25
CA PRO A 113 1.22 5.46 -0.13
C PRO A 113 0.58 6.85 -0.18
N VAL A 114 -0.75 6.88 -0.18
CA VAL A 114 -1.54 8.11 -0.16
C VAL A 114 -1.66 8.62 1.27
N SER A 115 -1.96 7.71 2.21
CA SER A 115 -2.05 8.01 3.63
C SER A 115 -1.56 6.84 4.47
N VAL A 116 -1.03 7.14 5.66
CA VAL A 116 -0.75 6.17 6.70
C VAL A 116 -1.05 6.79 8.08
N SER A 117 -1.79 6.08 8.93
CA SER A 117 -2.06 6.50 10.31
C SER A 117 -0.86 6.19 11.22
N MET A 118 -0.84 6.74 12.44
CA MET A 118 0.16 6.32 13.44
C MET A 118 0.06 4.81 13.79
N LYS A 119 -1.10 4.20 13.57
CA LYS A 119 -1.34 2.76 13.78
C LYS A 119 -0.98 1.90 12.57
N GLY A 120 -0.54 2.49 11.47
CA GLY A 120 -0.16 1.78 10.25
C GLY A 120 -1.31 1.51 9.28
N ASP A 121 -2.53 1.95 9.58
CA ASP A 121 -3.63 1.89 8.61
C ASP A 121 -3.26 2.75 7.41
N ASN A 122 -3.24 2.16 6.22
CA ASN A 122 -2.70 2.80 5.04
C ASN A 122 -3.61 2.66 3.82
N THR A 123 -3.51 3.64 2.93
CA THR A 123 -4.11 3.59 1.60
C THR A 123 -3.01 3.85 0.57
N ASN A 124 -3.05 3.12 -0.54
CA ASN A 124 -1.97 3.13 -1.53
C ASN A 124 -2.55 3.16 -2.93
N ASP A 125 -1.96 4.02 -3.75
CA ASP A 125 -2.08 3.92 -5.20
C ASP A 125 -0.92 3.07 -5.71
N CYS A 126 -1.27 1.98 -6.38
CA CYS A 126 -0.32 1.03 -6.93
C CYS A 126 -0.37 1.06 -8.44
N TYR A 127 0.79 0.90 -9.07
CA TYR A 127 0.96 0.98 -10.51
C TYR A 127 1.83 -0.18 -11.00
N ILE A 128 1.46 -0.76 -12.13
CA ILE A 128 2.41 -1.56 -12.92
C ILE A 128 2.81 -0.70 -14.11
N LEU A 129 4.11 -0.44 -14.21
CA LEU A 129 4.71 0.36 -15.27
C LEU A 129 5.52 -0.53 -16.21
N ASP A 130 5.55 -0.18 -17.49
CA ASP A 130 6.48 -0.76 -18.45
C ASP A 130 7.91 -0.20 -18.30
N GLU A 131 8.81 -0.61 -19.20
CA GLU A 131 10.22 -0.20 -19.22
C GLU A 131 10.43 1.29 -19.54
N PHE A 132 9.44 1.94 -20.14
CA PHE A 132 9.44 3.37 -20.47
C PHE A 132 8.78 4.23 -19.39
N GLY A 133 8.17 3.59 -18.38
CA GLY A 133 7.46 4.26 -17.30
C GLY A 133 5.97 4.53 -17.60
N ASN A 134 5.42 3.97 -18.68
CA ASN A 134 4.00 4.10 -18.98
C ASN A 134 3.17 3.26 -18.02
N ILE A 135 2.01 3.78 -17.60
CA ILE A 135 1.08 3.08 -16.72
C ILE A 135 0.34 2.00 -17.52
N LEU A 136 0.55 0.74 -17.16
CA LEU A 136 -0.24 -0.38 -17.71
C LEU A 136 -1.53 -0.57 -16.92
N VAL A 137 -1.44 -0.43 -15.60
CA VAL A 137 -2.60 -0.45 -14.71
C VAL A 137 -2.32 0.35 -13.44
N LYS A 138 -3.34 1.09 -12.99
CA LYS A 138 -3.41 1.74 -11.68
C LYS A 138 -4.50 1.08 -10.85
N PHE A 139 -4.22 0.77 -9.60
CA PHE A 139 -5.19 0.20 -8.67
C PHE A 139 -4.98 0.69 -7.25
N HIS A 140 -6.06 0.77 -6.49
CA HIS A 140 -6.07 1.26 -5.11
C HIS A 140 -6.20 0.09 -4.12
N ILE A 141 -5.36 0.09 -3.08
CA ILE A 141 -5.37 -0.91 -2.01
C ILE A 141 -5.17 -0.25 -0.65
N SER A 142 -5.93 -0.73 0.33
CA SER A 142 -5.77 -0.38 1.74
C SER A 142 -5.15 -1.54 2.52
N GLY A 143 -4.49 -1.22 3.63
CA GLY A 143 -3.99 -2.19 4.60
C GLY A 143 -4.35 -1.76 6.02
N SER A 144 -4.61 -2.74 6.88
CA SER A 144 -4.98 -2.51 8.27
C SER A 144 -3.78 -2.67 9.18
N GLY A 145 -3.51 -1.65 9.99
CA GLY A 145 -2.42 -1.66 10.94
C GLY A 145 -2.70 -2.46 12.21
N GLY A 146 -1.82 -2.31 13.20
CA GLY A 146 -1.92 -2.99 14.48
C GLY A 146 -2.57 -2.15 15.59
N HIS A 147 -2.81 -2.78 16.74
CA HIS A 147 -3.35 -2.11 17.94
C HIS A 147 -2.28 -1.81 19.00
N TRP A 148 -1.21 -2.62 19.05
CA TRP A 148 -0.19 -2.58 20.10
C TRP A 148 1.20 -2.76 19.50
N GLY A 149 2.16 -1.94 19.92
CA GLY A 149 3.55 -2.03 19.49
C GLY A 149 4.19 -0.67 19.20
N THR A 150 5.43 -0.71 18.71
CA THR A 150 6.11 0.48 18.19
C THR A 150 5.48 0.92 16.87
N MET A 151 5.57 2.20 16.54
CA MET A 151 5.05 2.74 15.27
C MET A 151 5.65 2.00 14.05
N SER A 152 6.92 1.59 14.12
CA SER A 152 7.57 0.77 13.09
C SER A 152 6.89 -0.58 12.88
N ASN A 153 6.56 -1.31 13.96
CA ASN A 153 5.87 -2.59 13.86
C ASN A 153 4.45 -2.39 13.31
N LEU A 154 3.75 -1.37 13.82
CA LEU A 154 2.39 -1.05 13.40
C LEU A 154 2.31 -0.72 11.90
N TRP A 155 3.25 0.09 11.40
CA TRP A 155 3.40 0.34 9.96
C TRP A 155 3.76 -0.94 9.21
N GLY A 156 4.72 -1.70 9.72
CA GLY A 156 5.11 -2.98 9.14
C GLY A 156 3.92 -3.92 8.92
N ASP A 157 3.03 -4.03 9.91
CA ASP A 157 1.84 -4.87 9.85
C ASP A 157 0.83 -4.35 8.82
N GLY A 158 0.58 -3.03 8.83
CA GLY A 158 -0.32 -2.40 7.86
C GLY A 158 0.14 -2.57 6.42
N TYR A 159 1.44 -2.42 6.15
CA TYR A 159 1.99 -2.60 4.81
C TYR A 159 2.17 -4.06 4.43
N GLU A 160 2.35 -4.96 5.41
CA GLU A 160 2.29 -6.40 5.18
C GLU A 160 0.89 -6.81 4.69
N ASP A 161 -0.17 -6.28 5.30
CA ASP A 161 -1.55 -6.53 4.91
C ASP A 161 -1.86 -6.03 3.49
N SER A 162 -1.54 -4.75 3.20
CA SER A 162 -1.74 -4.21 1.84
C SER A 162 -0.89 -4.95 0.80
N ALA A 163 0.35 -5.34 1.13
CA ALA A 163 1.20 -6.12 0.24
C ALA A 163 0.63 -7.52 -0.08
N LYS A 164 -0.07 -8.18 0.85
CA LYS A 164 -0.77 -9.45 0.55
C LYS A 164 -1.86 -9.27 -0.50
N SER A 165 -2.57 -8.14 -0.46
CA SER A 165 -3.58 -7.77 -1.45
C SER A 165 -2.94 -7.40 -2.79
N ILE A 166 -1.89 -6.57 -2.78
CA ILE A 166 -1.11 -6.23 -3.99
C ILE A 166 -0.60 -7.51 -4.66
N ALA A 167 0.01 -8.41 -3.89
CA ALA A 167 0.55 -9.67 -4.40
C ALA A 167 -0.54 -10.52 -5.06
N SER A 168 -1.74 -10.56 -4.49
CA SER A 168 -2.88 -11.31 -5.04
C SER A 168 -3.33 -10.76 -6.39
N PHE A 169 -3.29 -9.43 -6.58
CA PHE A 169 -3.54 -8.82 -7.88
C PHE A 169 -2.45 -9.15 -8.89
N VAL A 170 -1.18 -8.95 -8.51
CA VAL A 170 -0.04 -9.16 -9.41
C VAL A 170 0.01 -10.63 -9.86
N VAL A 171 -0.30 -11.59 -8.97
CA VAL A 171 -0.41 -13.02 -9.33
C VAL A 171 -1.41 -13.26 -10.46
N LYS A 172 -2.55 -12.55 -10.48
CA LYS A 172 -3.54 -12.67 -11.57
C LYS A 172 -2.99 -12.17 -12.90
N CYS A 173 -1.97 -11.32 -12.91
CA CYS A 173 -1.33 -10.85 -14.14
C CYS A 173 -0.44 -11.93 -14.78
N PHE A 174 -0.14 -13.03 -14.07
CA PHE A 174 0.63 -14.17 -14.59
C PHE A 174 -0.23 -15.29 -15.22
N GLU A 175 -1.55 -15.18 -15.10
CA GLU A 175 -2.53 -16.06 -15.75
C GLU A 175 -2.71 -15.66 -17.21
#